data_AF-A0A7V5XDE7-F1
#
_entry.id   AF-A0A7V5XDE7-F1
#
_cell.length_a   1.000
_cell.length_b   1.000
_cell.length_c   1.000
_cell.angle_alpha   90.00
_cell.angle_beta   90.00
_cell.angle_gamma   90.00
#
_symmetry.space_group_name_H-M   'P 1'
#
loop_
_entity.id
_entity.type
_entity.pdbx_description
1 polymer ?
#
loop_
_entity_poly.entity_id
_entity_poly.type
_entity_poly.pdbx_seq_one_letter_code
_entity_poly.pdbx_strand_id
1 'polypeptide(L)'
;MSTDPDTLPAPFARGSLTVPRMMRQVIYALVPAIAAYTWFFGIGLLLNSSIAILTGLLTEAACLRLRDRPVELFLNDYSTIVTAILLAFALPPLTPWWITALGSFFAIAIAKHLFGGLGNNLFNP
;
A
#
# COMPACT_ATOMS: atom_id res chain seq x y z
N MET A 1 5.61 -52.61 2.37
CA MET A 1 6.38 -51.40 2.06
C MET A 1 6.25 -51.17 0.57
N SER A 2 5.11 -50.63 0.14
CA SER A 2 4.75 -50.48 -1.28
C SER A 2 5.26 -49.14 -1.81
N THR A 3 6.16 -49.21 -2.78
CA THR A 3 6.59 -48.07 -3.59
C THR A 3 5.63 -47.91 -4.76
N ASP A 4 4.63 -47.03 -4.63
CA ASP A 4 3.80 -46.61 -5.77
C ASP A 4 4.63 -45.64 -6.65
N PRO A 5 4.91 -45.97 -7.93
CA PRO A 5 5.74 -45.12 -8.80
C PRO A 5 5.03 -43.87 -9.37
N ASP A 6 3.73 -43.66 -9.11
CA ASP A 6 2.89 -42.80 -9.96
C ASP A 6 2.17 -41.64 -9.22
N THR A 7 2.73 -41.12 -8.12
CA THR A 7 2.25 -39.84 -7.56
C THR A 7 3.06 -38.67 -8.11
N LEU A 8 2.80 -38.32 -9.39
CA LEU A 8 3.25 -37.03 -9.92
C LEU A 8 2.63 -35.93 -9.03
N PRO A 9 3.44 -35.02 -8.45
CA PRO A 9 2.88 -33.93 -7.67
C PRO A 9 1.91 -33.15 -8.56
N ALA A 10 0.69 -32.92 -8.06
CA ALA A 10 -0.32 -32.19 -8.79
C ALA A 10 0.28 -30.88 -9.35
N PRO A 11 0.06 -30.54 -10.63
CA PRO A 11 0.61 -29.33 -11.21
C PRO A 11 -0.07 -28.13 -10.58
N PHE A 12 0.45 -27.65 -9.45
CA PHE A 12 0.07 -26.38 -8.86
C PHE A 12 0.66 -25.29 -9.74
N ALA A 13 0.02 -25.03 -10.88
CA ALA A 13 0.22 -23.83 -11.68
C ALA A 13 -0.31 -22.63 -10.87
N ARG A 14 0.42 -22.26 -9.82
CA ARG A 14 0.20 -21.00 -9.09
C ARG A 14 0.62 -19.90 -10.06
N GLY A 15 -0.36 -19.27 -10.72
CA GLY A 15 -0.11 -18.02 -11.41
C GLY A 15 0.60 -17.08 -10.45
N SER A 16 1.77 -16.57 -10.82
CA SER A 16 2.62 -15.74 -9.97
C SER A 16 1.94 -14.37 -9.76
N LEU A 17 1.02 -14.31 -8.79
CA LEU A 17 0.52 -13.06 -8.25
C LEU A 17 1.66 -12.43 -7.46
N THR A 18 2.39 -11.51 -8.08
CA THR A 18 3.39 -10.71 -7.41
C THR A 18 2.74 -9.58 -6.63
N VAL A 19 3.33 -9.17 -5.50
CA VAL A 19 2.79 -8.11 -4.62
C VAL A 19 2.46 -6.82 -5.39
N PRO A 20 3.33 -6.30 -6.28
CA PRO A 20 3.01 -5.09 -7.06
C PRO A 20 1.81 -5.26 -7.99
N ARG A 21 1.60 -6.47 -8.52
CA ARG A 21 0.46 -6.77 -9.40
C ARG A 21 -0.86 -6.72 -8.63
N MET A 22 -0.87 -7.26 -7.41
CA MET A 22 -2.04 -7.18 -6.53
C MET A 22 -2.32 -5.74 -6.10
N MET A 23 -1.30 -4.98 -5.67
CA MET A 23 -1.48 -3.59 -5.26
C MET A 23 -2.02 -2.71 -6.40
N ARG A 24 -1.57 -2.95 -7.63
CA ARG A 24 -2.10 -2.26 -8.81
C ARG A 24 -3.57 -2.62 -9.09
N GLN A 25 -3.98 -3.87 -8.86
CA GLN A 25 -5.40 -4.25 -8.97
C GLN A 25 -6.25 -3.52 -7.92
N VAL A 26 -5.74 -3.35 -6.70
CA VAL A 26 -6.43 -2.57 -5.67
C VAL A 26 -6.58 -1.11 -6.10
N ILE A 27 -5.53 -0.50 -6.67
CA ILE A 27 -5.62 0.86 -7.22
C ILE A 27 -6.71 0.94 -8.29
N TYR A 28 -6.76 -0.01 -9.23
CA TYR A 28 -7.81 -0.04 -10.25
C TYR A 28 -9.22 -0.22 -9.67
N ALA A 29 -9.37 -1.02 -8.61
CA ALA A 29 -10.63 -1.17 -7.90
C ALA A 29 -11.03 0.11 -7.14
N LEU A 30 -10.05 0.92 -6.70
CA LEU A 30 -10.29 2.19 -6.04
C LEU A 30 -10.74 3.29 -7.01
N VAL A 31 -10.40 3.23 -8.30
CA VAL A 31 -10.80 4.26 -9.29
C VAL A 31 -12.33 4.51 -9.32
N PRO A 32 -13.20 3.50 -9.50
CA PRO A 32 -14.64 3.73 -9.48
C PRO A 32 -15.15 4.19 -8.10
N ALA A 33 -14.50 3.75 -7.01
CA ALA A 33 -14.84 4.20 -5.66
C ALA A 33 -14.52 5.70 -5.45
N ILE A 34 -13.36 6.16 -5.93
CA ILE A 34 -12.96 7.57 -5.87
C ILE A 34 -13.90 8.41 -6.71
N ALA A 35 -14.27 7.95 -7.91
CA ALA A 35 -15.21 8.64 -8.78
C ALA A 35 -16.59 8.81 -8.11
N ALA A 36 -17.14 7.72 -7.57
CA ALA A 36 -18.42 7.76 -6.85
C ALA A 36 -18.34 8.69 -5.62
N TYR A 37 -17.32 8.56 -4.78
CA TYR A 37 -17.19 9.38 -3.58
C TYR A 37 -17.04 10.87 -3.92
N THR A 38 -16.22 11.20 -4.91
CA THR A 38 -16.02 12.59 -5.35
C THR A 38 -17.32 13.19 -5.90
N TRP A 39 -18.17 12.37 -6.55
CA TRP A 39 -19.49 12.81 -7.02
C TRP A 39 -20.43 13.17 -5.86
N PHE A 40 -20.47 12.36 -4.79
CA PHE A 40 -21.37 12.59 -3.65
C PHE A 40 -20.85 13.64 -2.66
N PHE A 41 -19.54 13.66 -2.39
CA PHE A 41 -18.93 14.43 -1.30
C PHE A 41 -18.00 15.57 -1.78
N GLY A 42 -17.83 15.71 -3.09
CA GLY A 42 -17.01 16.76 -3.70
C GLY A 42 -15.50 16.48 -3.71
N ILE A 43 -14.73 17.52 -4.02
CA ILE A 43 -13.29 17.40 -4.32
C ILE A 43 -12.39 17.18 -3.09
N GLY A 44 -12.95 17.22 -1.88
CA GLY A 44 -12.19 17.08 -0.63
C GLY A 44 -11.38 15.78 -0.55
N LEU A 45 -11.92 14.67 -1.09
CA LEU A 45 -11.19 13.40 -1.16
C LEU A 45 -9.93 13.49 -2.03
N LEU A 46 -9.99 14.17 -3.18
CA LEU A 46 -8.85 14.31 -4.08
C LEU A 46 -7.73 15.16 -3.45
N LEU A 47 -8.11 16.21 -2.70
CA LEU A 47 -7.14 17.03 -1.96
C LEU A 47 -6.49 16.22 -0.83
N ASN A 48 -7.30 15.57 0.01
CA ASN A 48 -6.79 14.76 1.11
C ASN A 48 -5.92 13.60 0.62
N SER A 49 -6.32 12.90 -0.43
CA SER A 49 -5.52 11.81 -1.01
C SER A 49 -4.21 12.33 -1.59
N SER A 50 -4.21 13.48 -2.29
CA SER A 50 -2.99 14.07 -2.83
C SER A 50 -1.99 14.46 -1.72
N ILE A 51 -2.47 15.08 -0.63
CA ILE A 51 -1.64 15.42 0.53
C ILE A 51 -1.13 14.16 1.23
N ALA A 52 -1.99 13.16 1.43
CA ALA A 52 -1.63 11.90 2.05
C ALA A 52 -0.57 11.16 1.23
N ILE A 53 -0.73 11.08 -0.09
CA ILE A 53 0.21 10.42 -1.00
C ILE A 53 1.56 11.14 -0.98
N LEU A 54 1.57 12.46 -1.15
CA LEU A 54 2.81 13.24 -1.13
C LEU A 54 3.55 13.07 0.20
N THR A 55 2.86 13.23 1.32
CA THR A 55 3.45 13.09 2.65
C THR A 55 3.94 11.66 2.89
N GLY A 56 3.17 10.67 2.48
CA GLY A 56 3.51 9.25 2.63
C GLY A 56 4.73 8.85 1.81
N LEU A 57 4.79 9.25 0.53
CA LEU A 57 5.94 8.98 -0.34
C LEU A 57 7.21 9.70 0.14
N LEU A 58 7.10 10.95 0.60
CA LEU A 58 8.23 11.67 1.19
C LEU A 58 8.73 10.97 2.46
N THR A 59 7.81 10.52 3.32
CA THR A 59 8.15 9.80 4.56
C THR A 59 8.83 8.47 4.24
N GLU A 60 8.29 7.70 3.30
CA GLU A 60 8.90 6.44 2.86
C GLU A 60 10.28 6.67 2.26
N ALA A 61 10.43 7.62 1.35
CA ALA A 61 11.72 7.95 0.75
C ALA A 61 12.74 8.39 1.81
N ALA A 62 12.33 9.20 2.79
CA ALA A 62 13.19 9.62 3.90
C ALA A 62 13.61 8.43 4.78
N CYS A 63 12.67 7.57 5.17
CA CYS A 63 12.96 6.41 6.00
C CYS A 63 13.83 5.36 5.27
N LEU A 64 13.64 5.16 3.97
CA LEU A 64 14.49 4.28 3.16
C LEU A 64 15.90 4.83 3.01
N ARG A 65 16.03 6.15 2.80
CA ARG A 65 17.33 6.82 2.74
C ARG A 65 18.08 6.75 4.06
N LEU A 66 17.39 6.87 5.19
CA LEU A 66 17.95 6.66 6.53
C LEU A 66 18.38 5.21 6.80
N ARG A 67 17.87 4.23 6.04
CA ARG A 67 18.16 2.80 6.18
C ARG A 67 19.11 2.26 5.10
N ASP A 68 19.66 3.13 4.25
CA ASP A 68 20.51 2.76 3.09
C ASP A 68 19.90 1.64 2.21
N ARG A 69 18.56 1.65 2.05
CA ARG A 69 17.84 0.68 1.20
C ARG A 69 17.53 1.27 -0.17
N PRO A 70 17.47 0.44 -1.24
CA PRO A 70 17.19 0.92 -2.59
C PRO A 70 15.76 1.49 -2.66
N VAL A 71 15.67 2.81 -2.86
CA VAL A 71 14.42 3.57 -2.82
C VAL A 71 13.47 3.15 -3.96
N GLU A 72 14.03 2.82 -5.12
CA GLU A 72 13.24 2.47 -6.32
C GLU A 72 12.43 1.18 -6.16
N LEU A 73 12.94 0.20 -5.42
CA LEU A 73 12.27 -1.09 -5.24
C LEU A 73 11.00 -0.94 -4.40
N PHE A 74 11.07 -0.17 -3.33
CA PHE A 74 9.97 0.02 -2.38
C PHE A 74 8.93 1.06 -2.85
N LEU A 75 9.35 2.08 -3.61
CA LEU A 75 8.41 3.02 -4.24
C LEU A 75 7.55 2.33 -5.32
N ASN A 76 8.10 1.33 -6.02
CA ASN A 76 7.40 0.60 -7.07
C ASN A 76 6.41 -0.47 -6.55
N ASP A 77 6.34 -0.70 -5.24
CA ASP A 77 5.38 -1.66 -4.66
C ASP A 77 3.95 -1.12 -4.59
N TYR A 78 3.71 0.17 -4.86
CA TYR A 78 2.41 0.86 -4.81
C TYR A 78 1.68 0.83 -3.46
N SER A 79 2.19 0.11 -2.48
CA SER A 79 1.57 -0.07 -1.16
C SER A 79 1.37 1.25 -0.42
N THR A 80 2.34 2.17 -0.48
CA THR A 80 2.21 3.48 0.18
C THR A 80 1.09 4.32 -0.42
N ILE A 81 0.93 4.24 -1.75
CA ILE A 81 -0.16 4.93 -2.46
C ILE A 81 -1.51 4.34 -2.03
N VAL A 82 -1.62 3.01 -1.97
CA VAL A 82 -2.85 2.34 -1.49
C VAL A 82 -3.16 2.75 -0.05
N THR A 83 -2.19 2.70 0.86
CA THR A 83 -2.37 3.11 2.26
C THR A 83 -2.81 4.57 2.36
N ALA A 84 -2.18 5.47 1.61
CA ALA A 84 -2.52 6.89 1.61
C ALA A 84 -3.95 7.17 1.07
N ILE A 85 -4.36 6.48 0.00
CA ILE A 85 -5.71 6.60 -0.54
C ILE A 85 -6.75 6.07 0.46
N LEU A 86 -6.51 4.89 1.05
CA LEU A 86 -7.41 4.31 2.06
C LEU A 86 -7.52 5.21 3.30
N LEU A 87 -6.42 5.83 3.73
CA LEU A 87 -6.44 6.81 4.82
C LEU A 87 -7.29 8.03 4.44
N ALA A 88 -7.15 8.54 3.21
CA ALA A 88 -7.97 9.66 2.74
C ALA A 88 -9.46 9.33 2.70
N PHE A 89 -9.84 8.09 2.37
CA PHE A 89 -11.22 7.61 2.46
C PHE A 89 -11.75 7.51 3.89
N ALA A 90 -10.87 7.23 4.86
CA ALA A 90 -11.24 7.14 6.27
C ALA A 90 -11.47 8.51 6.92
N LEU A 91 -11.05 9.60 6.27
CA LEU A 91 -11.15 10.96 6.79
C LEU A 91 -12.35 11.71 6.19
N PRO A 92 -13.03 12.58 6.97
CA PRO A 92 -14.03 13.49 6.44
C PRO A 92 -13.46 14.40 5.33
N PRO A 93 -14.24 14.79 4.31
CA PRO A 93 -13.77 15.68 3.24
C PRO A 93 -13.32 17.07 3.73
N LEU A 94 -13.92 17.54 4.84
CA LEU A 94 -13.64 18.83 5.47
C LEU A 94 -12.48 18.79 6.47
N THR A 95 -11.75 17.67 6.52
CA THR A 95 -10.61 17.53 7.43
C THR A 95 -9.52 18.54 7.09
N PRO A 96 -8.99 19.28 8.08
CA PRO A 96 -7.83 20.13 7.89
C PRO A 96 -6.63 19.36 7.30
N TRP A 97 -5.98 19.94 6.29
CA TRP A 97 -4.88 19.31 5.56
C TRP A 97 -3.74 18.79 6.44
N TRP A 98 -3.47 19.45 7.56
CA TRP A 98 -2.40 19.08 8.48
C TRP A 98 -2.68 17.77 9.22
N ILE A 99 -3.95 17.43 9.48
CA ILE A 99 -4.34 16.15 10.09
C ILE A 99 -4.05 15.02 9.11
N THR A 100 -4.44 15.19 7.85
CA THR A 100 -4.21 14.22 6.78
C THR A 100 -2.71 13.98 6.57
N ALA A 101 -1.90 15.05 6.56
CA ALA A 101 -0.45 14.95 6.46
C ALA A 101 0.15 14.19 7.67
N LEU A 102 -0.22 14.58 8.89
CA LEU A 102 0.30 13.96 10.12
C LEU A 102 -0.10 12.48 10.22
N GLY A 103 -1.35 12.14 9.89
CA GLY A 103 -1.84 10.77 9.85
C GLY A 103 -1.10 9.91 8.84
N SER A 104 -0.83 10.45 7.64
CA SER A 104 -0.06 9.74 6.61
C SER A 104 1.39 9.52 7.04
N PHE A 105 2.03 10.53 7.62
CA PHE A 105 3.37 10.42 8.19
C PHE A 105 3.44 9.28 9.22
N PHE A 106 2.52 9.24 10.20
CA PHE A 106 2.50 8.20 11.21
C PHE A 106 2.21 6.81 10.62
N ALA A 107 1.28 6.70 9.67
CA ALA A 107 0.97 5.45 9.00
C ALA A 107 2.21 4.86 8.30
N ILE A 108 3.01 5.69 7.62
CA ILE A 108 4.17 5.21 6.87
C ILE A 108 5.41 5.05 7.77
N ALA A 109 5.74 6.04 8.59
CA ALA A 109 6.92 6.00 9.46
C ALA A 109 6.78 4.94 10.56
N ILE A 110 5.61 4.85 11.21
CA ILE A 110 5.40 3.89 12.29
C ILE A 110 4.81 2.60 11.73
N ALA A 111 3.61 2.62 11.14
CA ALA A 111 2.93 1.36 10.81
C ALA A 111 3.63 0.56 9.70
N LYS A 112 4.28 1.21 8.73
CA LYS A 112 5.04 0.49 7.70
C LYS A 112 6.50 0.26 8.10
N HIS A 113 7.22 1.28 8.55
CA HIS A 113 8.67 1.16 8.77
C HIS A 113 9.06 0.58 10.14
N LEU A 114 8.26 0.78 11.21
CA LEU A 114 8.55 0.18 12.53
C LEU A 114 8.46 -1.35 12.49
N PHE A 115 7.53 -1.89 11.69
CA PHE A 115 7.38 -3.34 11.49
C PHE A 115 8.39 -3.92 10.48
N GLY A 116 9.27 -3.09 9.91
CA GLY A 116 10.38 -3.50 9.05
C GLY A 116 10.12 -3.42 7.55
N GLY A 117 9.01 -2.81 7.11
CA GLY A 117 8.69 -2.62 5.70
C GLY A 117 8.09 -3.85 5.02
N LEU A 118 7.84 -3.76 3.71
CA LEU A 118 7.38 -4.90 2.91
C LEU A 118 8.48 -5.95 2.83
N GLY A 119 8.28 -7.10 3.47
CA GLY A 119 9.23 -8.22 3.48
C GLY A 119 9.77 -8.60 4.86
N ASN A 120 9.53 -7.80 5.91
CA ASN A 120 9.83 -8.19 7.29
C ASN A 120 8.56 -8.68 7.98
N ASN A 121 8.06 -9.83 7.54
CA ASN A 121 6.85 -10.43 8.10
C ASN A 121 7.18 -11.06 9.45
N LEU A 122 7.16 -10.29 10.55
CA LEU A 122 7.47 -10.80 11.90
C LEU A 122 6.57 -11.99 12.31
N PHE A 123 5.41 -12.12 11.66
CA PHE A 123 4.43 -13.18 11.86
C PHE A 123 4.45 -14.28 10.78
N ASN A 124 5.46 -14.30 9.93
CA ASN A 124 5.75 -15.42 9.04
C ASN A 124 7.26 -15.71 9.01
N PRO A 125 7.74 -16.77 9.69
CA PRO A 125 9.02 -17.37 9.30
C PRO A 125 9.03 -17.77 7.81
#